data_AF-A0A1V4AVE4-F1
#
_entry.id   AF-A0A1V4AVE4-F1
#
_cell.length_a   1.000
_cell.length_b   1.000
_cell.length_c   1.000
_cell.angle_alpha   90.00
_cell.angle_beta   90.00
_cell.angle_gamma   90.00
#
_symmetry.space_group_name_H-M   'P 1'
#
loop_
_entity.id
_entity.type
_entity.pdbx_description
1 polymer ?
#
loop_
_entity_poly.entity_id
_entity_poly.type
_entity_poly.pdbx_seq_one_letter_code
_entity_poly.pdbx_strand_id
1 'polypeptide(L)' 'MNMIESAIKVFRDGMQLCPEDAYAAKMALEIGKCYFDMEDYWLAYNAFDNFVKEYPHDEFVVDGMIGIADSLF' A
#
# COMPACT_ATOMS: atom_id res chain seq x y z
N MET A 1 -15.34 7.89 -12.76
CA MET A 1 -13.96 7.82 -12.26
C MET A 1 -14.04 7.26 -10.86
N ASN A 2 -13.55 6.05 -10.63
CA ASN A 2 -13.62 5.42 -9.31
C ASN A 2 -12.72 6.23 -8.35
N MET A 3 -13.24 6.59 -7.18
CA MET A 3 -12.51 7.43 -6.22
C MET A 3 -11.23 6.72 -5.74
N ILE A 4 -11.26 5.38 -5.67
CA ILE A 4 -10.14 4.55 -5.23
C ILE A 4 -9.00 4.53 -6.26
N GLU A 5 -9.30 4.42 -7.55
CA GLU A 5 -8.28 4.52 -8.61
C GLU A 5 -7.59 5.89 -8.62
N SER A 6 -8.36 6.95 -8.33
CA SER A 6 -7.82 8.31 -8.21
C SER A 6 -6.90 8.44 -6.99
N ALA A 7 -7.28 7.83 -5.86
CA ALA A 7 -6.46 7.80 -4.64
C ALA A 7 -5.13 7.08 -4.87
N ILE A 8 -5.16 5.88 -5.47
CA ILE A 8 -3.95 5.12 -5.81
C ILE A 8 -3.02 5.94 -6.69
N LYS A 9 -3.55 6.66 -7.69
CA LYS A 9 -2.75 7.53 -8.54
C LYS A 9 -2.08 8.64 -7.75
N VAL A 10 -2.84 9.35 -6.90
CA VAL A 10 -2.31 10.43 -6.06
C VAL A 10 -1.23 9.92 -5.11
N PHE A 11 -1.39 8.74 -4.51
CA PHE A 11 -0.39 8.14 -3.64
C PHE A 11 0.89 7.81 -4.41
N ARG A 12 0.79 7.21 -5.61
CA ARG A 12 1.95 6.92 -6.46
C ARG A 12 2.70 8.19 -6.88
N ASP A 13 1.96 9.22 -7.30
CA ASP A 13 2.54 10.50 -7.68
C ASP A 13 3.24 11.17 -6.47
N GLY A 14 2.63 11.10 -5.28
CA GLY A 14 3.21 11.60 -4.03
C GLY A 14 4.50 10.89 -3.63
N MET A 15 4.55 9.57 -3.75
CA MET A 15 5.77 8.78 -3.47
C MET A 15 6.93 9.15 -4.41
N GLN A 16 6.66 9.51 -5.67
CA GLN A 16 7.71 9.94 -6.60
C GLN A 16 8.30 11.31 -6.23
N LEU A 17 7.50 12.18 -5.59
CA LEU A 17 7.92 13.52 -5.20
C LEU A 17 8.72 13.53 -3.89
N CYS A 18 8.46 12.57 -2.99
CA CYS A 18 9.07 12.51 -1.65
C CYS A 18 9.53 11.07 -1.27
N PRO A 19 10.49 10.46 -1.98
CA PRO A 19 10.85 9.05 -1.80
C PRO A 19 11.56 8.72 -0.47
N GLU A 20 12.17 9.71 0.20
CA GLU A 20 12.87 9.53 1.49
C GLU A 20 12.02 9.93 2.70
N ASP A 21 10.77 10.34 2.48
CA ASP A 21 9.88 10.82 3.53
C ASP A 21 9.14 9.65 4.18
N ALA A 22 8.90 9.73 5.50
CA ALA A 22 8.07 8.78 6.24
C ALA A 22 6.65 8.66 5.64
N TYR A 23 6.20 9.66 4.89
CA TYR A 23 4.94 9.59 4.16
C TYR A 23 4.94 8.55 3.01
N ALA A 24 6.09 8.22 2.41
CA ALA A 24 6.15 7.27 1.30
C ALA A 24 5.74 5.86 1.75
N ALA A 25 6.21 5.44 2.92
CA ALA A 25 5.83 4.17 3.55
C ALA A 25 4.31 4.10 3.80
N LYS A 26 3.76 5.16 4.40
CA LYS A 26 2.32 5.26 4.64
C LYS A 26 1.50 5.23 3.35
N MET A 27 1.93 5.95 2.31
CA MET A 27 1.26 5.93 1.00
C MET A 27 1.27 4.54 0.37
N ALA A 28 2.37 3.80 0.46
CA ALA A 28 2.47 2.43 -0.02
C ALA A 28 1.50 1.49 0.70
N LEU A 29 1.39 1.60 2.03
CA LEU A 29 0.42 0.85 2.82
C LEU A 29 -1.03 1.17 2.40
N GLU A 30 -1.36 2.46 2.22
CA GLU A 30 -2.70 2.88 1.81
C GLU A 30 -3.07 2.42 0.39
N ILE A 31 -2.10 2.26 -0.52
CA ILE A 31 -2.35 1.63 -1.83
C ILE A 31 -2.80 0.18 -1.65
N GLY A 32 -2.19 -0.58 -0.74
CA GLY A 32 -2.63 -1.96 -0.45
C GLY A 32 -4.05 -2.01 0.07
N LYS A 33 -4.40 -1.14 1.02
CA LYS A 33 -5.77 -1.02 1.55
C LYS A 33 -6.78 -0.64 0.48
N CYS A 34 -6.43 0.28 -0.41
CA CYS A 34 -7.28 0.66 -1.55
C CYS A 34 -7.61 -0.55 -2.44
N TYR A 35 -6.62 -1.39 -2.76
CA TYR A 35 -6.86 -2.60 -3.54
C TYR A 35 -7.69 -3.62 -2.78
N PHE A 36 -7.46 -3.75 -1.48
CA PHE A 36 -8.25 -4.62 -0.62
C PHE A 36 -9.73 -4.20 -0.57
N ASP A 37 -10.01 -2.90 -0.40
CA ASP A 37 -11.37 -2.34 -0.43
C ASP A 37 -12.06 -2.48 -1.79
N MET A 38 -11.28 -2.65 -2.87
CA MET A 38 -11.79 -2.97 -4.21
C MET A 38 -12.04 -4.47 -4.42
N GLU A 39 -11.81 -5.30 -3.40
CA GLU A 39 -11.82 -6.76 -3.48
C GLU A 39 -10.82 -7.33 -4.51
N ASP A 40 -9.84 -6.51 -4.93
CA ASP A 40 -8.73 -6.95 -5.79
C ASP A 40 -7.60 -7.46 -4.90
N TYR A 41 -7.85 -8.60 -4.27
CA TYR A 41 -6.95 -9.19 -3.28
C TYR A 41 -5.58 -9.55 -3.87
N TRP A 42 -5.50 -9.83 -5.17
CA TRP A 42 -4.21 -10.07 -5.82
C TRP A 42 -3.38 -8.79 -5.89
N LEU A 43 -3.97 -7.67 -6.29
CA LEU A 43 -3.26 -6.39 -6.26
C LEU A 43 -2.98 -5.92 -4.84
N ALA A 44 -3.89 -6.18 -3.89
CA ALA A 44 -3.69 -5.88 -2.47
C ALA A 44 -2.48 -6.62 -1.91
N TYR A 45 -2.41 -7.93 -2.11
CA TYR A 45 -1.28 -8.77 -1.73
C TYR A 45 0.04 -8.21 -2.26
N ASN A 46 0.11 -7.91 -3.57
CA ASN A 46 1.34 -7.38 -4.17
C ASN A 46 1.73 -6.02 -3.60
N ALA A 47 0.77 -5.14 -3.32
CA ALA A 47 1.02 -3.83 -2.74
C ALA A 47 1.52 -3.94 -1.29
N PHE A 48 0.91 -4.79 -0.47
CA PHE A 48 1.35 -5.02 0.91
C PHE A 48 2.72 -5.72 0.96
N ASP A 49 2.96 -6.72 0.11
CA ASP A 49 4.25 -7.41 0.00
C ASP A 49 5.37 -6.46 -0.43
N ASN A 50 5.12 -5.57 -1.40
CA ASN A 50 6.08 -4.52 -1.77
C ASN A 50 6.35 -3.56 -0.61
N PHE A 51 5.30 -3.11 0.10
CA PHE A 51 5.48 -2.25 1.27
C PHE A 51 6.37 -2.90 2.35
N VAL A 52 6.13 -4.17 2.71
CA VAL A 52 6.94 -4.88 3.71
C VAL A 52 8.40 -5.05 3.26
N LYS A 53 8.64 -5.22 1.95
CA LYS A 53 10.00 -5.36 1.38
C LYS A 53 10.75 -4.04 1.30
N GLU A 54 10.06 -2.96 0.93
CA GLU A 54 10.65 -1.63 0.76
C GLU A 54 10.84 -0.90 2.10
N TYR A 55 9.94 -1.14 3.06
CA TYR A 55 9.91 -0.46 4.36
C TYR A 55 9.94 -1.45 5.54
N PRO A 56 10.94 -2.36 5.63
CA PRO A 56 10.96 -3.44 6.61
C PRO A 56 11.11 -2.99 8.08
N HIS A 57 11.49 -1.73 8.30
CA HIS A 57 11.68 -1.14 9.63
C HIS A 57 10.66 -0.04 9.96
N ASP A 58 9.67 0.15 9.10
CA ASP A 58 8.61 1.13 9.31
C ASP A 58 7.66 0.68 10.43
N GLU A 59 7.08 1.65 11.15
CA GLU A 59 6.19 1.37 12.27
C GLU A 59 4.94 0.58 11.86
N PHE A 60 4.53 0.68 10.59
CA PHE A 60 3.36 -0.01 10.06
C PHE A 60 3.69 -1.35 9.38
N VAL A 61 4.93 -1.87 9.48
CA VAL A 61 5.31 -3.13 8.82
C VAL A 61 4.40 -4.30 9.20
N VAL A 62 3.93 -4.33 10.46
CA VAL A 62 3.00 -5.37 10.95
C VAL A 62 1.63 -5.25 10.26
N ASP A 63 1.13 -4.03 10.03
CA ASP A 63 -0.12 -3.82 9.30
C ASP A 63 0.00 -4.29 7.85
N GLY A 64 1.17 -4.08 7.23
CA GLY A 64 1.49 -4.64 5.92
C GLY A 64 1.43 -6.17 5.92
N MET A 65 2.04 -6.82 6.91
CA MET A 65 2.01 -8.29 7.04
C MET A 65 0.59 -8.83 7.29
N ILE A 66 -0.22 -8.12 8.07
CA ILE A 66 -1.65 -8.45 8.26
C ILE A 66 -2.39 -8.33 6.92
N GLY A 67 -2.17 -7.24 6.18
CA GLY A 67 -2.77 -7.04 4.85
C GLY A 67 -2.39 -8.15 3.86
N ILE A 68 -1.15 -8.66 3.92
CA ILE A 68 -0.73 -9.85 3.14
C ILE A 68 -1.56 -11.06 3.53
N ALA A 69 -1.70 -11.33 4.83
CA ALA A 69 -2.46 -12.48 5.31
C ALA A 69 -3.93 -12.37 4.90
N ASP A 70 -4.57 -11.22 5.14
CA ASP A 70 -5.98 -10.98 4.81
C ASP A 70 -6.23 -11.08 3.30
N SER A 71 -5.26 -10.71 2.46
CA SER A 71 -5.39 -10.83 1.00
C SER A 71 -5.27 -12.27 0.48
N LEU A 72 -4.89 -13.23 1.32
CA LEU A 72 -4.71 -14.64 0.95
C LEU A 72 -5.87 -15.55 1.40
N PHE A 73 -6.79 -15.07 2.26
CA PHE A 73 -7.90 -15.83 2.83
C PHE A 73 -9.25 -15.28 2.41
#